data_AF-A0A5C9C2I1-F1
#
_entry.id   AF-A0A5C9C2I1-F1
#
_cell.length_a   1.000
_cell.length_b   1.000
_cell.length_c   1.000
_cell.angle_alpha   90.00
_cell.angle_beta   90.00
_cell.angle_gamma   90.00
#
_symmetry.space_group_name_H-M   'P 1'
#
loop_
_entity.id
_entity.type
_entity.pdbx_description
1 polymer ?
#
loop_
_entity_poly.entity_id
_entity_poly.type
_entity_poly.pdbx_seq_one_letter_code
_entity_poly.pdbx_strand_id
1 'polypeptide(L)' 'MNVKIHYRITQDRAGIPQDYTGARHFVVSEGEAIEDTATHQLATDYQVPKSAVQICRIES' A
#
# COMPACT_ATOMS: atom_id res chain seq x y z
N MET A 1 6.24 14.93 -3.19
CA MET A 1 5.84 14.38 -4.51
C MET A 1 4.46 13.75 -4.41
N ASN A 2 3.62 13.87 -5.45
CA ASN A 2 2.35 13.15 -5.54
C ASN A 2 2.51 12.01 -6.55
N VAL A 3 2.42 10.77 -6.08
CA VAL A 3 2.60 9.58 -6.91
C VAL A 3 1.38 8.70 -6.81
N LYS A 4 1.00 8.07 -7.92
CA LYS A 4 -0.07 7.09 -7.95
C LYS A 4 0.50 5.70 -7.73
N ILE A 5 -0.06 4.98 -6.78
CA ILE A 5 0.42 3.66 -6.37
C ILE A 5 -0.70 2.65 -6.60
N HIS A 6 -0.37 1.61 -7.36
CA HIS A 6 -1.19 0.42 -7.53
C HIS A 6 -0.71 -0.65 -6.55
N TYR A 7 -1.62 -1.23 -5.80
CA TYR A 7 -1.33 -2.17 -4.73
C TYR A 7 -2.33 -3.32 -4.67
N ARG A 8 -1.94 -4.36 -3.94
CA ARG A 8 -2.75 -5.55 -3.63
C ARG A 8 -2.71 -5.82 -2.13
N ILE A 9 -3.86 -6.18 -1.56
CA ILE A 9 -4.00 -6.68 -0.20
C ILE A 9 -4.26 -8.18 -0.29
N THR A 10 -3.31 -8.97 0.20
CA THR A 10 -3.27 -10.44 0.03
C THR A 10 -3.98 -11.20 1.15
N GLN A 11 -4.28 -10.53 2.26
CA GLN A 11 -5.00 -11.09 3.39
C GLN A 11 -5.76 -9.99 4.12
N ASP A 12 -6.89 -10.34 4.71
CA ASP A 12 -7.66 -9.43 5.55
C ASP A 12 -7.08 -9.33 6.97
N ARG A 13 -7.76 -8.58 7.84
CA ARG A 13 -7.37 -8.40 9.25
C ARG A 13 -7.42 -9.69 10.08
N ALA A 14 -8.15 -10.70 9.64
CA ALA A 14 -8.21 -12.02 10.29
C ALA A 14 -7.15 -12.98 9.73
N GLY A 15 -6.32 -12.54 8.78
CA GLY A 15 -5.33 -13.37 8.10
C GLY A 15 -5.94 -14.28 7.04
N ILE A 16 -7.18 -14.04 6.62
CA ILE A 16 -7.83 -14.83 5.56
C ILE A 16 -7.32 -14.31 4.22
N PRO A 17 -6.84 -15.20 3.34
CA PRO A 17 -6.39 -14.81 2.00
C PRO A 17 -7.48 -14.02 1.27
N GLN A 18 -7.07 -12.88 0.72
CA GLN A 18 -7.91 -11.99 -0.06
C GLN A 18 -7.16 -11.57 -1.33
N ASP A 19 -7.90 -11.18 -2.35
CA ASP A 19 -7.32 -10.63 -3.57
C ASP A 19 -7.93 -9.25 -3.88
N TYR A 20 -7.71 -8.30 -2.97
CA TYR A 20 -8.16 -6.94 -3.18
C TYR A 20 -7.06 -6.15 -3.89
N THR A 21 -7.43 -5.43 -4.95
CA THR A 21 -6.51 -4.55 -5.68
C THR A 21 -7.06 -3.13 -5.71
N GLY A 22 -6.16 -2.15 -5.68
CA GLY A 22 -6.54 -0.75 -5.66
C GLY A 22 -5.44 0.13 -6.23
N ALA A 23 -5.83 1.38 -6.57
CA ALA A 23 -4.90 2.42 -6.94
C ALA A 23 -5.26 3.71 -6.22
N ARG A 24 -4.29 4.38 -5.61
CA ARG A 24 -4.48 5.64 -4.88
C ARG A 24 -3.28 6.56 -5.03
N HIS A 25 -3.52 7.86 -4.94
CA HIS A 25 -2.49 8.88 -4.90
C HIS A 25 -1.94 9.05 -3.48
N PHE A 26 -0.62 9.05 -3.34
CA PHE A 26 0.10 9.24 -2.10
C PHE A 26 0.94 10.51 -2.17
N VAL A 27 0.85 11.31 -1.12
CA VAL A 27 1.74 12.46 -0.91
C VAL A 27 2.92 11.95 -0.09
N VAL A 28 4.10 11.97 -0.70
CA VAL A 28 5.35 11.46 -0.11
C VAL A 28 6.34 12.60 -0.02
N SER A 29 7.07 12.72 1.09
CA SER A 29 8.09 13.76 1.24
C SER A 29 9.35 13.43 0.43
N GLU A 30 10.11 14.45 0.03
CA GLU A 30 11.43 14.19 -0.57
C GLU A 30 12.35 13.51 0.46
N GLY A 31 13.01 12.42 0.04
CA GLY A 31 13.88 11.62 0.90
C GLY A 31 13.20 10.43 1.61
N GLU A 32 11.87 10.31 1.54
CA GLU A 32 11.15 9.14 2.04
C GLU A 32 11.04 8.05 0.97
N ALA A 33 11.15 6.78 1.40
CA ALA A 33 10.93 5.64 0.52
C ALA A 33 9.42 5.50 0.22
N ILE A 34 9.02 5.80 -1.01
CA ILE A 34 7.62 5.75 -1.48
C ILE A 34 6.94 4.43 -1.08
N GLU A 35 7.62 3.29 -1.27
CA GLU A 35 7.09 1.98 -0.95
C GLU A 35 6.83 1.77 0.55
N ASP A 36 7.73 2.22 1.43
CA ASP A 36 7.54 2.07 2.88
C ASP A 36 6.40 2.97 3.37
N THR A 37 6.38 4.23 2.93
CA THR A 37 5.30 5.18 3.27
C THR A 37 3.94 4.65 2.81
N ALA A 38 3.84 4.18 1.58
CA ALA A 38 2.61 3.62 1.04
C ALA A 38 2.18 2.34 1.75
N THR A 39 3.12 1.42 1.99
CA THR A 39 2.88 0.16 2.71
C THR A 39 2.38 0.43 4.12
N HIS A 40 2.97 1.39 4.84
CA HIS A 40 2.57 1.74 6.20
C HIS A 40 1.15 2.33 6.24
N GLN A 41 0.84 3.26 5.34
CA GLN A 41 -0.49 3.87 5.26
C GLN A 41 -1.55 2.83 4.86
N LEU A 42 -1.30 2.01 3.84
CA LEU A 42 -2.22 0.97 3.40
C LEU A 42 -2.46 -0.08 4.49
N ALA A 43 -1.42 -0.53 5.17
CA ALA A 43 -1.57 -1.47 6.29
C ALA A 43 -2.47 -0.90 7.39
N THR A 44 -2.34 0.39 7.68
CA THR A 44 -3.16 1.10 8.68
C THR A 44 -4.60 1.25 8.21
N ASP A 45 -4.81 1.75 6.99
CA ASP A 45 -6.13 2.03 6.42
C ASP A 45 -6.98 0.75 6.29
N TYR A 46 -6.37 -0.34 5.83
CA TYR A 46 -7.03 -1.64 5.67
C TYR A 46 -7.01 -2.50 6.94
N GLN A 47 -6.32 -2.05 8.00
CA GLN A 47 -6.16 -2.78 9.26
C GLN A 47 -5.55 -4.17 9.07
N VAL A 48 -4.52 -4.26 8.21
CA VAL A 48 -3.81 -5.50 7.87
C VAL A 48 -2.33 -5.39 8.24
N PRO A 49 -1.61 -6.50 8.46
CA PRO A 49 -0.17 -6.43 8.65
C PRO A 49 0.52 -5.91 7.38
N LYS A 50 1.67 -5.23 7.53
CA LYS A 50 2.45 -4.73 6.37
C LYS A 50 2.79 -5.82 5.34
N SER A 51 3.00 -7.06 5.79
CA SER A 51 3.25 -8.22 4.92
C SER A 51 2.06 -8.59 4.02
N ALA A 52 0.86 -8.13 4.34
CA ALA A 52 -0.34 -8.28 3.50
C ALA A 52 -0.38 -7.30 2.33
N VAL A 53 0.41 -6.23 2.38
CA VAL A 53 0.39 -5.18 1.37
C VAL A 53 1.48 -5.46 0.35
N GLN A 54 1.11 -5.51 -0.92
CA GLN A 54 2.04 -5.59 -2.04
C GLN A 54 1.91 -4.34 -2.90
N ILE A 55 3.02 -3.64 -3.11
CA ILE A 55 3.10 -2.56 -4.08
C ILE A 55 3.37 -3.17 -5.45
N CYS A 56 2.46 -2.98 -6.40
CA CYS A 56 2.54 -3.58 -7.72
C CYS A 56 3.17 -2.63 -8.75
N ARG A 57 2.86 -1.33 -8.65
CA ARG A 57 3.35 -0.31 -9.58
C ARG A 57 3.28 1.07 -8.95
N ILE A 58 4.30 1.89 -9.22
CA ILE A 58 4.36 3.30 -8.86
C ILE A 58 4.39 4.12 -10.16
N GLU A 59 3.51 5.10 -10.26
CA GLU A 59 3.43 6.09 -11.34
C GLU A 59 3.75 7.46 -10.74
N SER A 60 4.83 8.08 -11.20
CA SER A 60 5.40 9.31 -10.63
C SER A 60 5.31 10.49 -11.60
#